data_AF-A0A7Y7AE97-F1
#
_entry.id   AF-A0A7Y7AE97-F1
#
_cell.length_a   1.000
_cell.length_b   1.000
_cell.length_c   1.000
_cell.angle_alpha   90.00
_cell.angle_beta   90.00
_cell.angle_gamma   90.00
#
_symmetry.space_group_name_H-M   'P 1'
#
loop_
_entity.id
_entity.type
_entity.pdbx_description
1 polymer ?
#
loop_
_entity_poly.entity_id
_entity_poly.type
_entity_poly.pdbx_seq_one_letter_code
_entity_poly.pdbx_strand_id
1 'polypeptide(L)'
;MKKVTLTIATLLLAGSLFAQDFKPPAAANSALTAKHPTAQVEEWYDNETELICYFEENGNYGSAFFSPKGVWLRSEFSIDESDMDESIMRELTTRYKGYEISEAMRVINSKTTLYKVYMYNPTTESDYLIKVDKGGKIISEENLTVEDDSFE
;
A
#
# COMPACT_ATOMS: atom_id res chain seq x y z
N MET A 1 -13.13 -63.25 12.43
CA MET A 1 -12.26 -62.24 11.79
C MET A 1 -12.87 -61.88 10.45
N LYS A 2 -13.54 -60.72 10.34
CA LYS A 2 -14.10 -60.22 9.08
C LYS A 2 -13.24 -59.04 8.63
N LYS A 3 -12.58 -59.17 7.48
CA LYS A 3 -11.71 -58.13 6.90
C LYS A 3 -12.59 -57.04 6.30
N VAL A 4 -12.50 -55.83 6.83
CA VAL A 4 -13.11 -54.65 6.22
C VAL A 4 -12.03 -54.00 5.35
N THR A 5 -12.19 -54.12 4.04
CA THR A 5 -11.28 -53.49 3.07
C THR A 5 -11.79 -52.08 2.80
N LEU A 6 -11.12 -51.08 3.35
CA LEU A 6 -11.40 -49.66 3.09
C LEU A 6 -10.81 -49.28 1.73
N THR A 7 -11.65 -49.15 0.71
CA THR A 7 -11.24 -48.63 -0.60
C THR A 7 -11.39 -47.12 -0.58
N ILE A 8 -10.28 -46.40 -0.40
CA ILE A 8 -10.23 -44.94 -0.54
C ILE A 8 -10.04 -44.65 -2.03
N ALA A 9 -11.12 -44.30 -2.72
CA ALA A 9 -11.04 -43.68 -4.02
C ALA A 9 -10.67 -42.20 -3.83
N THR A 10 -9.38 -41.90 -3.77
CA THR A 10 -8.86 -40.52 -3.84
C THR A 10 -9.10 -39.98 -5.24
N LEU A 11 -10.19 -39.24 -5.41
CA LEU A 11 -10.41 -38.36 -6.54
C LEU A 11 -9.47 -37.15 -6.36
N LEU A 12 -8.27 -37.21 -6.92
CA LEU A 12 -7.39 -36.05 -7.06
C LEU A 12 -8.01 -35.08 -8.07
N LEU A 13 -8.89 -34.18 -7.59
CA LEU A 13 -9.15 -32.94 -8.30
C LEU A 13 -7.92 -32.05 -8.12
N ALA A 14 -6.97 -32.20 -9.03
CA ALA A 14 -5.98 -31.16 -9.31
C ALA A 14 -6.72 -29.99 -9.99
N GLY A 15 -7.45 -29.21 -9.20
CA GLY A 15 -7.86 -27.89 -9.61
C GLY A 15 -6.65 -26.99 -9.54
N SER A 16 -6.05 -26.67 -10.70
CA SER A 16 -5.15 -25.53 -10.78
C SER A 16 -5.94 -24.30 -10.33
N LEU A 17 -5.70 -23.88 -9.09
CA LEU A 17 -6.11 -22.56 -8.62
C LEU A 17 -5.25 -21.55 -9.39
N PHE A 18 -5.64 -21.24 -10.62
CA PHE A 18 -5.19 -19.99 -11.22
C PHE A 18 -5.68 -18.89 -10.29
N ALA A 19 -4.77 -18.09 -9.76
CA ALA A 19 -5.14 -16.85 -9.06
C ALA A 19 -6.07 -16.09 -10.01
N GLN A 20 -7.35 -15.97 -9.64
CA GLN A 20 -8.32 -15.26 -10.46
C GLN A 20 -8.08 -13.77 -10.22
N ASP A 21 -7.84 -13.01 -11.28
CA ASP A 21 -7.80 -11.55 -11.21
C ASP A 21 -9.06 -11.06 -10.52
N PHE A 22 -8.88 -10.39 -9.37
CA PHE A 22 -10.00 -9.90 -8.59
C PHE A 22 -10.75 -8.82 -9.37
N LYS A 23 -12.07 -8.96 -9.48
CA LYS A 23 -12.92 -7.96 -10.13
C LYS A 23 -13.64 -7.14 -9.06
N PRO A 24 -13.43 -5.82 -9.01
CA PRO A 24 -14.05 -4.97 -8.01
C PRO A 24 -15.56 -4.81 -8.27
N PRO A 25 -16.34 -4.43 -7.25
CA PRO A 25 -17.73 -4.02 -7.43
C PRO A 25 -17.85 -2.80 -8.36
N ALA A 26 -18.96 -2.70 -9.11
CA ALA A 26 -19.20 -1.59 -10.04
C ALA A 26 -19.14 -0.20 -9.37
N ALA A 27 -19.50 -0.11 -8.09
CA ALA A 27 -19.39 1.11 -7.30
C ALA A 27 -17.94 1.60 -7.17
N ALA A 28 -16.97 0.69 -6.97
CA ALA A 28 -15.55 1.03 -6.85
C ALA A 28 -15.00 1.54 -8.19
N ASN A 29 -15.32 0.87 -9.30
CA ASN A 29 -14.95 1.35 -10.65
C ASN A 29 -15.54 2.73 -10.97
N SER A 30 -16.80 2.96 -10.60
CA SER A 30 -17.46 4.26 -10.80
C SER A 30 -16.79 5.36 -9.95
N ALA A 31 -16.45 5.05 -8.70
CA ALA A 31 -15.76 5.97 -7.81
C ALA A 31 -14.33 6.26 -8.30
N LEU A 32 -13.60 5.26 -8.80
CA LEU A 32 -12.29 5.45 -9.42
C LEU A 32 -12.39 6.40 -10.61
N THR A 33 -13.28 6.12 -11.56
CA THR A 33 -13.47 6.95 -12.77
C THR A 33 -13.84 8.39 -12.42
N ALA A 34 -14.61 8.60 -11.35
CA ALA A 34 -14.97 9.93 -10.89
C ALA A 34 -13.80 10.70 -10.24
N LYS A 35 -12.84 9.99 -9.64
CA LYS A 35 -11.67 10.58 -8.95
C LYS A 35 -10.45 10.73 -9.85
N HIS A 36 -10.23 9.74 -10.70
CA HIS A 36 -9.10 9.57 -11.58
C HIS A 36 -9.62 9.24 -12.98
N PRO A 37 -10.24 10.21 -13.69
CA PRO A 37 -10.91 9.96 -14.97
C PRO A 37 -9.95 9.52 -16.08
N THR A 38 -8.64 9.70 -15.88
CA THR A 38 -7.58 9.33 -16.80
C THR A 38 -6.75 8.13 -16.33
N ALA A 39 -7.14 7.49 -15.22
CA ALA A 39 -6.44 6.32 -14.70
C ALA A 39 -6.44 5.16 -15.69
N GLN A 40 -5.26 4.60 -15.92
CA GLN A 40 -5.06 3.33 -16.57
C GLN A 40 -4.91 2.28 -15.46
N VAL A 41 -5.96 1.49 -15.26
CA VAL A 41 -6.00 0.44 -14.23
C VAL A 41 -5.01 -0.67 -14.57
N GLU A 42 -4.15 -0.98 -13.61
CA GLU A 42 -3.21 -2.09 -13.70
C GLU A 42 -3.78 -3.34 -13.05
N GLU A 43 -4.16 -3.24 -11.77
CA GLU A 43 -4.63 -4.37 -10.99
C GLU A 43 -5.58 -3.93 -9.88
N TRP A 44 -6.52 -4.81 -9.53
CA TRP A 44 -7.35 -4.68 -8.36
C TRP A 44 -7.03 -5.77 -7.34
N TYR A 45 -7.00 -5.38 -6.06
CA TYR A 45 -6.77 -6.27 -4.93
C TYR A 45 -7.85 -6.08 -3.86
N ASP A 46 -8.14 -7.15 -3.13
CA ASP A 46 -9.03 -7.14 -1.95
C ASP A 46 -8.25 -7.71 -0.77
N ASN A 47 -8.05 -6.90 0.27
CA ASN A 47 -7.35 -7.30 1.49
C ASN A 47 -8.29 -7.53 2.68
N GLU A 48 -9.56 -7.83 2.42
CA GLU A 48 -10.68 -7.98 3.37
C GLU A 48 -11.18 -6.66 3.98
N THR A 49 -10.30 -5.69 4.18
CA THR A 49 -10.63 -4.40 4.81
C THR A 49 -10.90 -3.30 3.79
N GLU A 50 -10.18 -3.33 2.68
CA GLU A 50 -10.17 -2.32 1.63
C GLU A 50 -10.01 -3.01 0.27
N LEU A 51 -10.65 -2.40 -0.73
CA LEU A 51 -10.37 -2.68 -2.14
C LEU A 51 -9.29 -1.70 -2.60
N ILE A 52 -8.27 -2.20 -3.28
CA ILE A 52 -7.13 -1.41 -3.74
C ILE A 52 -7.10 -1.49 -5.26
N CYS A 53 -7.00 -0.34 -5.92
CA CYS A 53 -6.71 -0.26 -7.35
C CYS A 53 -5.32 0.31 -7.53
N TYR A 54 -4.42 -0.44 -8.16
CA TYR A 54 -3.17 0.10 -8.69
C TYR A 54 -3.44 0.63 -10.10
N PHE A 55 -2.91 1.82 -10.39
CA PHE A 55 -3.14 2.49 -11.66
C PHE A 55 -2.01 3.46 -11.99
N GLU A 56 -1.86 3.74 -13.27
CA GLU A 56 -1.05 4.85 -13.76
C GLU A 56 -1.96 6.03 -14.14
N GLU A 57 -1.59 7.25 -13.74
CA GLU A 57 -2.27 8.48 -14.16
C GLU A 57 -1.24 9.57 -14.48
N ASN A 58 -1.26 10.08 -15.71
CA ASN A 58 -0.34 11.10 -16.20
C ASN A 58 1.15 10.75 -16.00
N GLY A 59 1.53 9.49 -16.19
CA GLY A 59 2.90 9.01 -16.01
C GLY A 59 3.31 8.74 -14.57
N ASN A 60 2.39 8.87 -13.60
CA ASN A 60 2.65 8.58 -12.19
C ASN A 60 1.91 7.32 -11.75
N TYR A 61 2.63 6.43 -11.08
CA TYR A 61 2.04 5.28 -10.41
C TYR A 61 1.30 5.71 -9.15
N GLY A 62 0.08 5.21 -8.98
CA GLY A 62 -0.77 5.49 -7.85
C GLY A 62 -1.58 4.28 -7.40
N SER A 63 -2.11 4.39 -6.19
CA SER A 63 -3.07 3.44 -5.65
C SER A 63 -4.28 4.18 -5.10
N ALA A 64 -5.47 3.64 -5.35
CA ALA A 64 -6.72 4.17 -4.82
C ALA A 64 -7.35 3.10 -3.92
N PHE A 65 -7.75 3.51 -2.74
CA PHE A 65 -8.29 2.64 -1.71
C PHE A 65 -9.77 2.93 -1.54
N PHE A 66 -10.57 1.88 -1.50
CA PHE A 66 -12.01 1.93 -1.40
C PHE A 66 -12.48 1.03 -0.25
N SER A 67 -13.59 1.39 0.39
CA SER A 67 -14.27 0.46 1.30
C SER A 67 -14.78 -0.77 0.53
N PRO A 68 -15.15 -1.87 1.21
CA PRO A 68 -15.74 -3.05 0.57
C PRO A 68 -17.04 -2.76 -0.21
N LYS A 69 -17.69 -1.63 0.05
CA LYS A 69 -18.87 -1.14 -0.69
C LYS A 69 -18.53 -0.31 -1.93
N GLY A 70 -17.25 -0.12 -2.24
CA GLY A 70 -16.76 0.68 -3.36
C GLY A 70 -16.75 2.19 -3.14
N VAL A 71 -16.86 2.66 -1.90
CA VAL A 71 -16.70 4.09 -1.57
C VAL A 71 -15.23 4.45 -1.51
N TRP A 72 -14.79 5.44 -2.28
CA TRP A 72 -13.41 5.95 -2.25
C TRP A 72 -13.04 6.50 -0.87
N LEU A 73 -11.88 6.06 -0.36
CA LEU A 73 -11.35 6.45 0.95
C LEU A 73 -10.17 7.41 0.80
N ARG A 74 -9.20 7.04 -0.03
CA ARG A 74 -7.97 7.81 -0.29
C ARG A 74 -7.32 7.38 -1.61
N SER A 75 -6.43 8.22 -2.12
CA SER A 75 -5.45 7.85 -3.14
C SER A 75 -4.05 8.19 -2.67
N GLU A 76 -3.09 7.37 -3.06
CA GLU A 76 -1.67 7.52 -2.76
C GLU A 76 -0.91 7.57 -4.08
N PHE A 77 -0.02 8.54 -4.23
CA PHE A 77 0.84 8.69 -5.40
C PHE A 77 2.28 8.75 -4.92
N SER A 78 3.16 8.01 -5.60
CA SER A 78 4.60 8.24 -5.44
C SER A 78 4.93 9.67 -5.86
N ILE A 79 5.82 10.32 -5.12
CA ILE A 79 6.29 11.67 -5.40
C ILE A 79 7.81 11.73 -5.24
N ASP A 80 8.44 12.63 -5.99
CA ASP A 80 9.85 12.92 -5.80
C ASP A 80 10.07 13.81 -4.57
N GLU A 81 11.27 13.77 -4.00
CA GLU A 81 11.64 14.68 -2.91
C GLU A 81 11.48 16.16 -3.29
N SER A 82 11.68 16.50 -4.57
CA SER A 82 11.49 17.86 -5.08
C SER A 82 10.04 18.35 -5.05
N ASP A 83 9.07 17.43 -4.96
CA ASP A 83 7.65 17.77 -4.85
C ASP A 83 7.21 18.03 -3.40
N MET A 84 8.08 17.78 -2.43
CA MET A 84 7.81 18.05 -1.02
C MET A 84 8.13 19.49 -0.65
N ASP A 85 7.26 20.11 0.15
CA ASP A 85 7.49 21.47 0.66
C ASP A 85 8.79 21.53 1.49
N GLU A 86 9.55 22.61 1.35
CA GLU A 86 10.84 22.79 2.04
C GLU A 86 10.74 22.63 3.57
N SER A 87 9.58 22.96 4.16
CA SER A 87 9.34 22.77 5.59
C SER A 87 9.33 21.31 6.01
N ILE A 88 8.80 20.42 5.17
CA ILE A 88 8.78 18.97 5.40
C ILE A 88 10.22 18.45 5.32
N MET A 89 10.94 18.80 4.24
CA MET A 89 12.33 18.38 4.04
C MET A 89 13.24 18.83 5.18
N ARG A 90 13.08 20.08 5.65
CA ARG A 90 13.84 20.60 6.79
C ARG A 90 13.54 19.85 8.08
N GLU A 91 12.27 19.55 8.37
CA GLU A 91 11.91 18.79 9.57
C GLU A 91 12.52 17.39 9.55
N LEU A 92 12.37 16.68 8.43
CA LEU A 92 12.87 15.31 8.28
C LEU A 92 14.40 15.24 8.40
N THR A 93 15.13 16.08 7.66
CA THR A 93 16.60 16.11 7.69
C THR A 93 17.17 16.55 9.04
N THR A 94 16.44 17.38 9.79
CA THR A 94 16.87 17.82 11.13
C THR A 94 16.69 16.71 12.16
N ARG A 95 15.57 15.98 12.11
CA ARG A 95 15.19 14.99 13.11
C ARG A 95 15.81 13.61 12.85
N TYR A 96 15.88 13.19 11.59
CA TYR A 96 16.34 11.87 11.17
C TYR A 96 17.73 11.95 10.54
N LYS A 97 18.71 12.48 11.29
CA LYS A 97 20.09 12.60 10.80
C LYS A 97 20.68 11.23 10.51
N GLY A 98 21.32 11.08 9.34
CA GLY A 98 21.89 9.82 8.88
C GLY A 98 20.87 8.86 8.25
N TYR A 99 19.59 9.25 8.19
CA TYR A 99 18.60 8.58 7.36
C TYR A 99 18.50 9.27 6.00
N GLU A 100 18.20 8.46 4.99
CA GLU A 100 17.92 8.85 3.62
C GLU A 100 16.43 8.60 3.35
N ILE A 101 15.81 9.40 2.48
CA ILE A 101 14.44 9.15 2.03
C ILE A 101 14.52 8.06 0.96
N SER A 102 13.96 6.89 1.24
CA SER A 102 13.92 5.77 0.29
C SER A 102 12.69 5.83 -0.61
N GLU A 103 11.58 6.36 -0.10
CA GLU A 103 10.35 6.57 -0.85
C GLU A 103 9.50 7.66 -0.20
N ALA A 104 8.78 8.43 -1.01
CA ALA A 104 7.77 9.37 -0.54
C ALA A 104 6.46 9.18 -1.29
N MET A 105 5.35 9.23 -0.56
CA MET A 105 4.01 9.14 -1.12
C MET A 105 3.14 10.29 -0.64
N ARG A 106 2.44 10.94 -1.57
CA ARG A 106 1.37 11.89 -1.26
C ARG A 106 0.07 11.14 -1.06
N VAL A 107 -0.52 11.26 0.12
CA VAL A 107 -1.81 10.65 0.50
C VAL A 107 -2.90 11.71 0.48
N ILE A 108 -3.92 11.50 -0.33
CA ILE A 108 -5.06 12.43 -0.49
C ILE A 108 -6.33 11.70 -0.06
N ASN A 109 -7.08 12.28 0.87
CA ASN A 109 -8.43 11.83 1.21
C ASN A 109 -9.42 13.01 1.13
N SER A 110 -10.68 12.78 1.52
CA SER A 110 -11.73 13.81 1.44
C SER A 110 -11.54 15.01 2.39
N LYS A 111 -10.65 14.90 3.39
CA LYS A 111 -10.46 15.90 4.44
C LYS A 111 -9.11 16.61 4.36
N THR A 112 -8.06 15.92 3.95
CA THR A 112 -6.68 16.43 4.03
C THR A 112 -5.75 15.75 3.03
N THR A 113 -4.58 16.38 2.85
CA THR A 113 -3.40 15.81 2.22
C THR A 113 -2.33 15.59 3.28
N LEU A 114 -1.70 14.42 3.24
CA LEU A 114 -0.61 14.01 4.11
C LEU A 114 0.50 13.43 3.24
N TYR A 115 1.67 13.24 3.84
CA TYR A 115 2.81 12.57 3.22
C TYR A 115 3.20 11.37 4.06
N LYS A 116 3.44 10.24 3.40
CA LYS A 116 4.14 9.08 3.96
C LYS A 116 5.56 9.14 3.43
N VAL A 117 6.54 9.10 4.32
CA VAL A 117 7.96 9.13 3.95
C VAL A 117 8.66 7.96 4.60
N TYR A 118 9.21 7.09 3.77
CA TYR A 118 10.04 5.98 4.18
C TYR A 118 11.47 6.48 4.34
N MET A 119 12.00 6.31 5.54
CA MET A 119 13.34 6.75 5.94
C MET A 119 14.19 5.53 6.22
N TYR A 120 15.31 5.39 5.53
CA TYR A 120 16.26 4.28 5.70
C TYR A 120 17.60 4.80 6.21
N ASN A 121 18.17 4.15 7.23
CA ASN A 121 19.53 4.44 7.68
C ASN A 121 20.46 3.28 7.30
N PRO A 122 21.39 3.47 6.34
CA PRO A 122 22.27 2.41 5.87
C PRO A 122 23.32 1.98 6.89
N THR A 123 23.59 2.78 7.93
CA THR A 123 24.57 2.43 8.97
C THR A 123 23.98 1.51 10.02
N THR A 124 22.72 1.74 10.40
CA THR A 124 22.02 0.94 11.41
C THR A 124 21.12 -0.12 10.81
N GLU A 125 20.96 -0.13 9.48
CA GLU A 125 19.99 -0.96 8.76
C GLU A 125 18.57 -0.83 9.34
N SER A 126 18.16 0.41 9.64
CA SER A 126 16.84 0.65 10.24
C SER A 126 15.93 1.44 9.30
N ASP A 127 14.65 1.05 9.30
CA ASP A 127 13.60 1.61 8.47
C ASP A 127 12.50 2.24 9.32
N TYR A 128 12.06 3.42 8.92
CA TYR A 128 10.91 4.10 9.52
C TYR A 128 9.92 4.56 8.46
N LEU A 129 8.63 4.46 8.78
CA LEU A 129 7.57 5.14 8.07
C LEU A 129 7.11 6.37 8.87
N ILE A 130 7.35 7.55 8.32
CA ILE A 130 6.95 8.83 8.92
C ILE A 130 5.72 9.36 8.20
N LYS A 131 4.67 9.70 8.95
CA LYS A 131 3.50 10.42 8.42
C LYS A 131 3.61 11.89 8.80
N VAL A 132 3.58 12.77 7.81
CA VAL A 132 3.73 14.21 7.97
C VAL A 132 2.51 14.91 7.37
N ASP A 133 2.04 15.98 8.01
CA ASP A 133 1.04 16.84 7.40
C ASP A 133 1.64 17.83 6.40
N LYS A 134 0.78 18.57 5.68
CA LYS A 134 1.21 19.58 4.71
C LYS A 134 2.07 20.70 5.32
N GLY A 135 1.97 20.94 6.63
CA GLY A 135 2.77 21.96 7.32
C GLY A 135 4.15 21.47 7.77
N GLY A 136 4.51 20.21 7.53
CA GLY A 136 5.75 19.62 8.04
C GLY A 136 5.63 19.06 9.45
N LYS A 137 4.43 19.04 10.07
CA LYS A 137 4.27 18.46 11.39
C LYS A 137 4.20 16.94 11.29
N ILE A 138 5.05 16.26 12.04
CA ILE A 138 5.02 14.80 12.19
C ILE A 138 3.74 14.39 12.93
N ILE A 139 2.94 13.54 12.29
CA ILE A 139 1.69 12.98 12.80
C ILE A 139 1.92 11.62 13.44
N SER A 140 2.76 10.77 12.83
CA SER A 140 3.15 9.48 13.40
C SER A 140 4.50 9.02 12.87
N GLU A 141 5.12 8.12 13.61
CA GLU A 141 6.36 7.43 13.28
C GLU A 141 6.15 5.95 13.59
N GLU A 142 6.56 5.08 12.68
CA GLU A 142 6.44 3.63 12.79
C GLU A 142 7.80 3.02 12.43
N ASN A 143 8.37 2.21 13.33
CA ASN A 143 9.61 1.48 13.07
C ASN A 143 9.26 0.22 12.27
N LEU A 144 9.81 0.12 11.06
CA LEU A 144 9.61 -1.00 10.13
C LEU A 144 10.81 -1.96 10.10
N THR A 145 11.84 -1.69 10.90
CA THR A 145 13.02 -2.55 11.01
C THR A 145 12.57 -3.95 11.43
N VAL A 146 12.76 -4.93 10.56
CA VAL A 146 12.54 -6.33 10.89
C VAL A 146 13.73 -6.78 11.73
N GLU A 147 13.52 -6.96 13.03
CA GLU A 147 14.49 -7.66 13.86
C GLU A 147 14.54 -9.12 13.39
N ASP A 148 15.71 -9.58 12.95
CA ASP A 148 15.93 -10.98 12.60
C ASP A 148 15.87 -11.83 13.87
N ASP A 149 14.66 -12.27 14.24
CA ASP A 149 14.41 -13.27 15.28
C ASP A 149 14.78 -14.67 14.75
N SER A 150 15.99 -14.83 14.18
CA SER A 150 16.52 -16.11 13.77
C SER A 150 16.82 -16.96 15.01
N PHE A 151 15.80 -17.69 15.45
CA PHE A 151 15.80 -18.98 16.17
C PHE A 151 16.95 -19.23 17.18
N GLU A 152 16.66 -19.07 18.48
CA GLU A 152 17.31 -19.86 19.54
C GLU A 152 16.75 -21.30 19.60
#